data_AF-A0AAE8N809-F1
#
_entry.id   AF-A0AAE8N809-F1
#
_cell.length_a   1.000
_cell.length_b   1.000
_cell.length_c   1.000
_cell.angle_alpha   90.00
_cell.angle_beta   90.00
_cell.angle_gamma   90.00
#
_symmetry.space_group_name_H-M   'P 1'
#
loop_
_entity.id
_entity.type
_entity.pdbx_description
1 polymer ?
#
loop_
_entity_poly.entity_id
_entity_poly.type
_entity_poly.pdbx_seq_one_letter_code
_entity_poly.pdbx_strand_id
1 'polypeptide(L)'
;MVVTPLREVVDFREKKEDILSHIQKLRLSYTYIDAGWWYQLTLPRLPSGRLDDSLPSVADIRDVGRYVAKIIADPRTLNKKVHVYNEVLTRNHVYDLITEDEIRPRIREAKSELEADPSSLHALGTLTTLQLLYSWGIRGDNTPEYADYLGYLDGKELYLDFEYIMFDDYVKAALGGAVKGAYQTAK
;
A
#
# COMPACT_ATOMS: atom_id res chain seq x y z
N MET A 1 2.36 4.49 0.24
CA MET A 1 2.19 3.16 -0.37
C MET A 1 1.24 2.32 0.46
N VAL A 2 1.41 2.21 1.77
CA VAL A 2 0.39 1.72 2.70
C VAL A 2 0.83 2.19 4.08
N VAL A 3 -0.11 2.33 5.01
CA VAL A 3 0.22 2.60 6.41
C VAL A 3 0.87 1.34 6.98
N THR A 4 2.05 1.50 7.57
CA THR A 4 2.83 0.41 8.19
C THR A 4 3.54 0.93 9.43
N PRO A 5 3.91 0.05 10.39
CA PRO A 5 4.70 0.44 11.54
C PRO A 5 6.04 1.02 11.11
N LEU A 6 6.59 1.94 11.92
CA LEU A 6 7.76 2.73 11.55
C LEU A 6 9.03 1.90 11.33
N ARG A 7 9.16 0.76 12.02
CA ARG A 7 10.36 -0.09 12.01
C ARG A 7 10.00 -1.57 12.14
N GLU A 8 10.98 -2.42 11.84
CA GLU A 8 11.03 -3.87 12.11
C GLU A 8 10.03 -4.76 11.35
N VAL A 9 8.95 -4.20 10.81
CA VAL A 9 7.92 -4.97 10.07
C VAL A 9 8.19 -4.96 8.57
N VAL A 10 8.50 -3.79 8.01
CA VAL A 10 8.70 -3.62 6.57
C VAL A 10 10.00 -2.84 6.34
N ASP A 11 11.01 -3.48 5.76
CA ASP A 11 12.39 -2.94 5.76
C ASP A 11 12.50 -1.63 4.96
N PHE A 12 11.79 -1.50 3.84
CA PHE A 12 11.83 -0.26 3.07
C PHE A 12 11.18 0.92 3.82
N ARG A 13 10.32 0.68 4.82
CA ARG A 13 9.69 1.74 5.61
C ARG A 13 10.72 2.54 6.38
N GLU A 14 11.74 1.86 6.95
CA GLU A 14 12.82 2.51 7.69
C GLU A 14 13.59 3.50 6.79
N LYS A 15 13.91 3.07 5.57
CA LYS A 15 14.57 3.95 4.58
C LYS A 15 13.73 5.18 4.26
N LYS A 16 12.40 5.06 4.20
CA LYS A 16 11.50 6.23 4.00
C LYS A 16 11.50 7.17 5.19
N GLU A 17 11.53 6.65 6.41
CA GLU A 17 11.59 7.48 7.62
C GLU A 17 12.95 8.19 7.76
N ASP A 18 14.04 7.58 7.31
CA ASP A 18 15.35 8.24 7.25
C ASP A 18 15.35 9.43 6.28
N ILE A 19 14.73 9.26 5.10
CA ILE A 19 14.54 10.34 4.13
C ILE A 19 13.68 11.46 4.72
N LEU A 20 12.54 11.12 5.33
CA LEU A 20 11.66 12.12 5.96
C LEU A 20 12.41 12.87 7.07
N SER A 21 13.16 12.16 7.91
CA SER A 21 13.98 12.75 8.96
C SER A 21 15.04 13.70 8.40
N HIS A 22 15.65 13.34 7.26
CA HIS A 22 16.63 14.21 6.60
C HIS A 22 15.99 15.49 6.04
N ILE A 23 14.84 15.39 5.38
CA ILE A 23 14.05 16.54 4.90
C ILE A 23 13.73 17.50 6.05
N GLN A 24 13.26 16.95 7.18
CA GLN A 24 12.93 17.73 8.38
C GLN A 24 14.15 18.41 9.00
N LYS A 25 15.31 17.74 9.05
CA LYS A 25 16.57 18.33 9.52
C LYS A 25 17.00 19.53 8.68
N LEU A 26 16.77 19.49 7.37
CA LEU A 26 17.03 20.59 6.45
C LEU A 26 15.96 21.70 6.51
N ARG A 27 14.90 21.52 7.30
CA ARG A 27 13.74 22.44 7.40
C ARG A 27 13.04 22.68 6.06
N LEU A 28 13.02 21.66 5.21
CA LEU A 28 12.28 21.71 3.95
C LEU A 28 10.81 21.40 4.20
N SER A 29 9.94 22.12 3.50
CA SER A 29 8.51 21.83 3.46
C SER A 29 8.26 20.45 2.86
N TYR A 30 7.34 19.68 3.45
CA TYR A 30 7.03 18.33 2.99
C TYR A 30 5.57 17.98 3.15
N THR A 31 5.13 16.97 2.41
CA THR A 31 3.90 16.22 2.71
C THR A 31 4.20 14.74 2.49
N TYR A 32 3.94 13.93 3.51
CA TYR A 32 4.12 12.49 3.45
C TYR A 32 2.78 11.84 3.11
N ILE A 33 2.71 11.03 2.06
CA ILE A 33 1.44 10.45 1.58
C ILE A 33 1.53 8.93 1.60
N ASP A 34 0.61 8.30 2.35
CA ASP A 34 0.31 6.88 2.22
C ASP A 34 -1.06 6.72 1.56
N ALA A 35 -1.09 6.03 0.41
CA ALA A 35 -2.23 6.03 -0.50
C ALA A 35 -2.78 4.63 -0.76
N GLY A 36 -3.22 3.95 0.30
CA GLY A 36 -3.84 2.63 0.31
C GLY A 36 -3.13 1.52 -0.48
N TRP A 37 -3.56 0.28 -0.30
CA TRP A 37 -3.09 -0.82 -1.15
C TRP A 37 -3.78 -0.78 -2.51
N TRP A 38 -3.03 -0.94 -3.61
CA TRP A 38 -3.58 -0.65 -4.93
C TRP A 38 -4.40 -1.81 -5.51
N TYR A 39 -5.58 -1.52 -6.05
CA TYR A 39 -6.44 -2.49 -6.74
C TYR A 39 -5.70 -3.28 -7.85
N GLN A 40 -4.70 -2.66 -8.47
CA GLN A 40 -3.90 -3.28 -9.53
C GLN A 40 -2.93 -4.34 -9.03
N LEU A 41 -2.64 -4.37 -7.74
CA LEU A 41 -1.73 -5.32 -7.09
C LEU A 41 -2.46 -6.40 -6.30
N THR A 42 -3.79 -6.37 -6.28
CA THR A 42 -4.59 -7.21 -5.38
C THR A 42 -5.12 -8.46 -6.03
N LEU A 43 -5.44 -8.36 -7.32
CA LEU A 43 -6.04 -9.46 -8.04
C LEU A 43 -4.99 -10.57 -8.25
N PRO A 44 -5.17 -11.77 -7.67
CA PRO A 44 -4.31 -12.90 -8.01
C PRO A 44 -4.45 -13.24 -9.49
N ARG A 45 -3.36 -13.69 -10.13
CA ARG A 45 -3.46 -14.29 -11.47
C ARG A 45 -4.06 -15.70 -11.33
N LEU A 46 -5.37 -15.81 -11.47
CA LEU A 46 -6.07 -17.10 -11.43
C LEU A 46 -6.29 -17.68 -12.84
N PRO A 47 -6.03 -18.99 -13.08
CA PRO A 47 -6.41 -19.69 -14.31
C PRO A 47 -7.94 -19.81 -14.51
N SER A 48 -8.73 -19.69 -13.44
CA SER A 48 -10.20 -19.82 -13.42
C SER A 48 -10.95 -18.48 -13.52
N GLY A 49 -10.27 -17.34 -13.44
CA GLY A 49 -10.86 -15.99 -13.63
C GLY A 49 -11.77 -15.46 -12.52
N ARG A 50 -11.81 -16.05 -11.31
CA ARG A 50 -12.71 -15.60 -10.23
C ARG A 50 -11.91 -15.11 -9.02
N LEU A 51 -11.88 -13.80 -8.85
CA LEU A 51 -11.12 -13.01 -7.87
C LEU A 51 -11.44 -13.38 -6.43
N ASP A 52 -10.40 -13.50 -5.61
CA ASP A 52 -10.49 -13.56 -4.15
C ASP A 52 -9.79 -12.33 -3.55
N ASP A 53 -10.57 -11.48 -2.88
CA ASP A 53 -10.09 -10.29 -2.17
C ASP A 53 -10.15 -10.44 -0.67
N SER A 54 -9.15 -9.87 0.00
CA SER A 54 -9.38 -9.06 1.18
C SER A 54 -8.19 -8.18 1.53
N LEU A 55 -8.44 -6.90 1.72
CA LEU A 55 -7.39 -5.89 1.73
C LEU A 55 -7.79 -4.73 2.66
N PRO A 56 -6.96 -4.37 3.64
CA PRO A 56 -7.15 -3.16 4.42
C PRO A 56 -6.87 -1.93 3.53
N SER A 57 -7.37 -0.75 3.92
CA SER A 57 -7.48 0.49 3.11
C SER A 57 -6.86 0.45 1.71
N VAL A 58 -7.70 0.43 0.69
CA VAL A 58 -7.34 0.21 -0.72
C VAL A 58 -7.62 1.42 -1.60
N ALA A 59 -6.91 1.56 -2.70
CA ALA A 59 -7.09 2.64 -3.67
C ALA A 59 -6.88 2.21 -5.11
N ASP A 60 -7.58 2.84 -6.06
CA ASP A 60 -7.20 2.74 -7.47
C ASP A 60 -5.99 3.65 -7.74
N ILE A 61 -4.96 3.17 -8.45
CA ILE A 61 -3.81 4.00 -8.84
C ILE A 61 -4.20 5.30 -9.58
N ARG A 62 -5.32 5.29 -10.32
CA ARG A 62 -5.85 6.46 -11.03
C ARG A 62 -6.34 7.54 -10.06
N ASP A 63 -6.87 7.14 -8.91
CA ASP A 63 -7.32 8.05 -7.87
C ASP A 63 -6.16 8.53 -7.00
N VAL A 64 -5.11 7.73 -6.82
CA VAL A 64 -3.89 8.17 -6.12
C VAL A 64 -3.33 9.44 -6.75
N GLY A 65 -3.26 9.53 -8.08
CA GLY A 65 -2.81 10.74 -8.77
C GLY A 65 -3.72 11.95 -8.51
N ARG A 66 -5.04 11.75 -8.45
CA ARG A 66 -6.03 12.79 -8.15
C ARG A 66 -5.94 13.26 -6.70
N TYR A 67 -5.73 12.34 -5.75
CA TYR A 67 -5.46 12.68 -4.35
C TYR A 67 -4.18 13.51 -4.22
N VAL A 68 -3.07 13.06 -4.84
CA VAL A 68 -1.80 13.79 -4.80
C VAL A 68 -1.99 15.23 -5.33
N ALA A 69 -2.70 15.40 -6.44
CA ALA A 69 -2.96 16.72 -7.02
C ALA A 69 -3.72 17.65 -6.06
N LYS A 70 -4.74 17.14 -5.34
CA LYS A 70 -5.44 17.91 -4.31
C LYS A 70 -4.53 18.22 -3.11
N ILE A 71 -3.77 17.22 -2.63
CA ILE A 71 -2.90 17.33 -1.45
C ILE A 71 -1.83 18.39 -1.62
N ILE A 72 -1.06 18.37 -2.72
CA ILE A 72 0.06 19.30 -2.90
C ILE A 72 -0.38 20.77 -3.00
N ALA A 73 -1.64 21.02 -3.35
CA ALA A 73 -2.23 22.35 -3.44
C ALA A 73 -2.93 22.79 -2.14
N ASP A 74 -3.11 21.87 -1.18
CA ASP A 74 -3.88 22.11 0.04
C ASP A 74 -2.96 22.52 1.20
N PRO A 75 -3.04 23.78 1.67
CA PRO A 75 -2.17 24.28 2.75
C PRO A 75 -2.36 23.53 4.07
N ARG A 76 -3.49 22.85 4.28
CA ARG A 76 -3.74 22.03 5.48
C ARG A 76 -2.77 20.85 5.58
N THR A 77 -2.16 20.43 4.46
CA THR A 77 -1.29 19.26 4.36
C THR A 77 0.19 19.58 4.48
N LEU A 78 0.55 20.86 4.59
CA LEU A 78 1.93 21.31 4.72
C LEU A 78 2.57 20.79 6.02
N ASN A 79 3.68 20.08 5.89
CA ASN A 79 4.41 19.39 6.96
C ASN A 79 3.56 18.35 7.71
N LYS A 80 2.65 17.68 6.99
CA LYS A 80 1.76 16.64 7.52
C LYS A 80 1.98 15.30 6.86
N LYS A 81 1.52 14.25 7.56
CA LYS A 81 1.28 12.92 6.98
C LYS A 81 -0.19 12.86 6.59
N VAL A 82 -0.49 12.34 5.40
CA VAL A 82 -1.85 12.21 4.88
C VAL A 82 -2.06 10.76 4.45
N HIS A 83 -3.14 10.15 4.94
CA HIS A 83 -3.59 8.83 4.52
C HIS A 83 -4.78 9.00 3.57
N VAL A 84 -4.68 8.43 2.38
CA VAL A 84 -5.77 8.43 1.39
C VAL A 84 -6.08 7.02 0.94
N TYR A 85 -7.37 6.76 0.75
CA TYR A 85 -7.88 5.46 0.31
C TYR A 85 -9.26 5.65 -0.32
N ASN A 86 -9.62 4.74 -1.21
CA ASN A 86 -10.95 4.66 -1.80
C ASN A 86 -11.89 3.96 -0.83
N GLU A 87 -11.53 2.76 -0.38
CA GLU A 87 -12.38 1.91 0.45
C GLU A 87 -11.57 1.15 1.50
N VAL A 88 -12.25 0.68 2.55
CA VAL A 88 -11.73 -0.33 3.47
C VAL A 88 -12.49 -1.61 3.16
N LEU A 89 -11.79 -2.65 2.70
CA LEU A 89 -12.42 -3.95 2.43
C LEU A 89 -12.29 -4.84 3.67
N THR A 90 -13.28 -5.69 3.89
CA THR A 90 -13.28 -6.65 4.99
C THR A 90 -12.34 -7.82 4.70
N ARG A 91 -11.68 -8.34 5.75
CA ARG A 91 -10.82 -9.53 5.68
C ARG A 91 -11.65 -10.77 5.30
N ASN A 92 -11.20 -11.53 4.31
CA ASN A 92 -11.81 -12.77 3.84
C ASN A 92 -11.07 -13.95 4.47
N HIS A 93 -11.77 -15.05 4.71
CA HIS A 93 -11.25 -16.24 5.40
C HIS A 93 -10.07 -16.91 4.67
N VAL A 94 -9.80 -16.57 3.41
CA VAL A 94 -8.65 -17.09 2.65
C VAL A 94 -7.32 -16.69 3.27
N TYR A 95 -7.21 -15.49 3.86
CA TYR A 95 -5.98 -15.05 4.53
C TYR A 95 -5.82 -15.66 5.92
N ASP A 96 -6.86 -16.28 6.48
CA ASP A 96 -6.72 -17.06 7.71
C ASP A 96 -5.96 -18.38 7.48
N LEU A 97 -5.80 -18.78 6.21
CA LEU A 97 -4.95 -19.90 5.82
C LEU A 97 -3.47 -19.53 5.77
N ILE A 98 -3.11 -18.24 5.72
CA ILE A 98 -1.71 -17.80 5.74
C ILE A 98 -1.36 -17.40 7.16
N THR A 99 -0.59 -18.26 7.81
CA THR A 99 -0.20 -18.05 9.20
C THR A 99 1.12 -17.30 9.31
N GLU A 100 1.31 -16.68 10.48
CA GLU A 100 2.57 -16.05 10.84
C GLU A 100 3.75 -17.04 10.80
N ASP A 101 3.51 -18.29 11.23
CA ASP A 101 4.51 -19.36 11.27
C ASP A 101 4.96 -19.79 9.87
N GLU A 102 4.13 -19.62 8.84
CA GLU A 102 4.50 -19.90 7.45
C GLU A 102 5.22 -18.73 6.79
N ILE A 103 4.86 -17.49 7.11
CA ILE A 103 5.41 -16.30 6.43
C ILE A 103 6.76 -15.87 7.01
N ARG A 104 6.96 -15.95 8.33
CA ARG A 104 8.21 -15.50 8.99
C ARG A 104 9.46 -16.26 8.52
N PRO A 105 9.44 -17.59 8.33
CA PRO A 105 10.59 -18.31 7.77
C PRO A 105 10.94 -17.86 6.36
N ARG A 106 9.92 -17.65 5.51
CA ARG A 106 10.10 -17.19 4.12
C ARG A 106 10.65 -15.77 4.03
N ILE A 107 10.24 -14.88 4.95
CA ILE A 107 10.86 -13.56 5.10
C ILE A 107 12.35 -13.69 5.44
N ARG A 108 12.72 -14.56 6.39
CA ARG A 108 14.13 -14.79 6.76
C ARG A 108 14.95 -15.34 5.61
N GLU A 109 14.40 -16.28 4.85
CA GLU A 109 15.03 -16.84 3.66
C GLU A 109 15.26 -15.77 2.59
N ALA A 110 14.23 -14.99 2.25
CA ALA A 110 14.34 -13.90 1.28
C ALA A 110 15.33 -12.80 1.74
N LYS A 111 15.42 -12.53 3.05
CA LYS A 111 16.45 -11.64 3.62
C LYS A 111 17.85 -12.22 3.40
N SER A 112 18.07 -13.49 3.73
CA SER A 112 19.37 -14.14 3.55
C SER A 112 19.80 -14.19 2.08
N GLU A 113 18.87 -14.40 1.15
CA GLU A 113 19.14 -14.36 -0.29
C GLU A 113 19.56 -12.96 -0.74
N LEU A 114 18.86 -11.93 -0.28
CA LEU A 114 19.18 -10.53 -0.60
C LEU A 114 20.48 -10.05 0.06
N GLU A 115 20.85 -10.59 1.22
CA GLU A 115 22.16 -10.35 1.85
C GLU A 115 23.31 -10.97 1.04
N ALA A 116 23.07 -12.16 0.47
CA ALA A 116 24.06 -12.85 -0.38
C ALA A 116 24.21 -12.19 -1.76
N ASP A 117 23.11 -11.70 -2.34
CA ASP A 117 23.10 -10.91 -3.58
C ASP A 117 22.22 -9.66 -3.44
N PRO A 118 22.81 -8.52 -2.99
CA PRO A 118 22.10 -7.25 -2.87
C PRO A 118 21.53 -6.70 -4.18
N SER A 119 21.95 -7.24 -5.34
CA SER A 119 21.45 -6.84 -6.66
C SER A 119 20.27 -7.69 -7.15
N SER A 120 19.91 -8.76 -6.43
CA SER A 120 18.81 -9.65 -6.79
C SER A 120 17.46 -8.92 -6.69
N LEU A 121 16.93 -8.51 -7.85
CA LEU A 121 15.58 -7.96 -7.95
C LEU A 121 14.50 -8.97 -7.55
N HIS A 122 14.77 -10.27 -7.73
CA HIS A 122 13.88 -11.34 -7.31
C HIS A 122 13.77 -11.40 -5.78
N ALA A 123 14.91 -11.50 -5.07
CA ALA A 123 14.94 -11.54 -3.62
C ALA A 123 14.32 -10.28 -3.01
N LEU A 124 14.64 -9.11 -3.57
CA LEU A 124 14.06 -7.83 -3.15
C LEU A 124 12.53 -7.79 -3.32
N GLY A 125 12.03 -8.26 -4.47
CA GLY A 125 10.60 -8.34 -4.75
C GLY A 125 9.89 -9.29 -3.79
N THR A 126 10.42 -10.51 -3.63
CA THR A 126 9.89 -11.53 -2.72
C THR A 126 9.86 -11.02 -1.27
N LEU A 127 10.96 -10.46 -0.77
CA LEU A 127 11.04 -9.92 0.59
C LEU A 127 9.99 -8.81 0.79
N THR A 128 9.92 -7.85 -0.14
CA THR A 128 8.98 -6.72 -0.05
C THR A 128 7.53 -7.20 -0.02
N THR A 129 7.16 -8.13 -0.91
CA THR A 129 5.80 -8.69 -0.95
C THR A 129 5.45 -9.43 0.33
N LEU A 130 6.34 -10.29 0.84
CA LEU A 130 6.09 -11.06 2.06
C LEU A 130 5.98 -10.16 3.30
N GLN A 131 6.82 -9.14 3.43
CA GLN A 131 6.75 -8.18 4.53
C GLN A 131 5.47 -7.35 4.50
N LEU A 132 5.06 -6.90 3.31
CA LEU A 132 3.79 -6.19 3.14
C LEU A 132 2.62 -7.09 3.51
N LEU A 133 2.58 -8.33 3.00
CA LEU A 133 1.54 -9.30 3.34
C LEU A 133 1.48 -9.60 4.83
N TYR A 134 2.63 -9.73 5.49
CA TYR A 134 2.68 -9.90 6.95
C TYR A 134 2.14 -8.66 7.69
N SER A 135 2.54 -7.45 7.28
CA SER A 135 2.10 -6.19 7.90
C SER A 135 0.61 -5.96 7.74
N TRP A 136 0.09 -5.94 6.51
CA TRP A 136 -1.30 -5.57 6.29
C TRP A 136 -2.24 -6.78 6.30
N GLY A 137 -1.80 -7.96 5.85
CA GLY A 137 -2.64 -9.15 5.73
C GLY A 137 -2.78 -9.94 7.04
N ILE A 138 -1.72 -10.04 7.84
CA ILE A 138 -1.74 -10.79 9.11
C ILE A 138 -1.95 -9.85 10.30
N ARG A 139 -1.12 -8.82 10.43
CA ARG A 139 -1.18 -7.88 11.58
C ARG A 139 -2.29 -6.83 11.45
N GLY A 140 -2.73 -6.53 10.23
CA GLY A 140 -3.76 -5.53 9.97
C GLY A 140 -3.26 -4.10 10.10
N ASP A 141 -1.99 -3.81 9.79
CA ASP A 141 -1.42 -2.48 10.04
C ASP A 141 -1.93 -1.38 9.06
N ASN A 142 -2.54 -1.71 7.92
CA ASN A 142 -2.92 -0.70 6.90
C ASN A 142 -4.37 -0.20 7.01
N THR A 143 -4.80 0.27 8.19
CA THR A 143 -6.18 0.76 8.40
C THR A 143 -6.24 2.26 8.70
N PRO A 144 -7.41 2.92 8.46
CA PRO A 144 -7.61 4.31 8.84
C PRO A 144 -7.43 4.55 10.35
N GLU A 145 -7.88 3.61 11.19
CA GLU A 145 -7.75 3.73 12.65
C GLU A 145 -6.28 3.74 13.09
N TYR A 146 -5.45 2.91 12.47
CA TYR A 146 -4.02 2.93 12.75
C TYR A 146 -3.33 4.17 12.19
N ALA A 147 -3.79 4.67 11.03
CA ALA A 147 -3.29 5.93 10.47
C ALA A 147 -3.60 7.12 11.40
N ASP A 148 -4.83 7.20 11.90
CA ASP A 148 -5.26 8.22 12.86
C ASP A 148 -4.43 8.14 14.15
N TYR A 149 -4.24 6.93 14.70
CA TYR A 149 -3.36 6.70 15.84
C TYR A 149 -1.92 7.23 15.63
N LEU A 150 -1.39 7.11 14.41
CA LEU A 150 -0.06 7.63 14.04
C LEU A 150 -0.05 9.12 13.69
N GLY A 151 -1.20 9.81 13.76
CA GLY A 151 -1.35 11.25 13.54
C GLY A 151 -1.42 11.66 12.06
N TYR A 152 -1.90 10.77 11.19
CA TYR A 152 -2.16 11.12 9.78
C TYR A 152 -3.44 11.95 9.69
N LEU A 153 -3.49 12.86 8.71
CA LEU A 153 -4.75 13.45 8.27
C LEU A 153 -5.49 12.43 7.39
N ASP A 154 -6.80 12.26 7.61
CA ASP A 154 -7.64 11.41 6.77
C ASP A 154 -8.07 12.16 5.50
N GLY A 155 -7.76 11.58 4.34
CA GLY A 155 -8.19 12.09 3.03
C GLY A 155 -9.71 12.17 2.85
N LYS A 156 -10.48 11.29 3.50
CA LYS A 156 -11.95 11.31 3.49
C LYS A 156 -12.49 12.54 4.22
N GLU A 157 -11.83 12.96 5.30
CA GLU A 157 -12.20 14.19 6.02
C GLU A 157 -11.74 15.44 5.27
N LEU A 158 -10.56 15.40 4.65
CA LEU A 158 -10.02 16.52 3.89
C LEU A 158 -10.81 16.81 2.60
N TYR A 159 -11.31 15.76 1.94
CA TYR A 159 -11.91 15.80 0.60
C TYR A 159 -13.24 15.06 0.53
N LEU A 160 -14.25 15.57 1.24
CA LEU A 160 -15.61 15.02 1.28
C LEU A 160 -16.29 14.92 -0.10
N ASP A 161 -15.84 15.73 -1.06
CA ASP A 161 -16.34 15.79 -2.44
C ASP A 161 -15.61 14.82 -3.38
N PHE A 162 -14.66 14.03 -2.88
CA PHE A 162 -13.83 13.19 -3.74
C PHE A 162 -14.60 11.96 -4.20
N GLU A 163 -15.04 11.98 -5.46
CA GLU A 163 -15.54 10.79 -6.14
C GLU A 163 -14.38 9.85 -6.48
N TYR A 164 -14.44 8.60 -6.02
CA TYR A 164 -13.41 7.59 -6.27
C TYR A 164 -14.00 6.39 -7.01
N ILE A 165 -13.13 5.61 -7.65
CA ILE A 165 -13.50 4.36 -8.31
C ILE A 165 -13.74 3.31 -7.23
N MET A 166 -14.94 2.71 -7.25
CA MET A 166 -15.28 1.58 -6.40
C MET A 166 -14.52 0.33 -6.83
N PHE A 167 -14.12 -0.49 -5.87
CA PHE A 167 -13.38 -1.71 -6.07
C PHE A 167 -14.15 -2.68 -6.98
N ASP A 168 -15.46 -2.85 -6.74
CA ASP A 168 -16.35 -3.67 -7.56
C ASP A 168 -16.38 -3.20 -9.03
N ASP A 169 -16.37 -1.90 -9.27
CA ASP A 169 -16.41 -1.35 -10.62
C ASP A 169 -15.06 -1.53 -11.32
N TYR A 170 -13.96 -1.39 -10.58
CA TYR A 170 -12.64 -1.76 -11.05
C TYR A 170 -12.58 -3.25 -11.45
N VAL A 171 -13.09 -4.15 -10.60
CA VAL A 171 -13.13 -5.60 -10.86
C VAL A 171 -13.93 -5.92 -12.11
N LYS A 172 -15.15 -5.38 -12.25
CA LYS A 172 -15.98 -5.57 -13.45
C LYS A 172 -15.26 -5.09 -14.71
N ALA A 173 -14.63 -3.93 -14.65
CA ALA A 173 -13.87 -3.38 -15.76
C ALA A 173 -12.64 -4.24 -16.10
N ALA A 174 -11.94 -4.77 -15.10
CA ALA A 174 -10.79 -5.64 -15.28
C ALA A 174 -11.17 -6.98 -15.93
N LEU A 175 -12.24 -7.62 -15.46
CA LEU A 175 -12.79 -8.85 -16.07
C LEU A 175 -13.30 -8.60 -17.50
N GLY A 176 -13.81 -7.41 -17.78
CA GLY A 176 -14.20 -6.97 -19.13
C GLY A 176 -13.03 -6.60 -20.04
N GLY A 177 -11.77 -6.65 -19.56
CA GLY A 177 -10.58 -6.29 -20.34
C GLY A 177 -10.40 -4.78 -20.57
N ALA A 178 -11.14 -3.93 -19.86
CA ALA A 178 -11.13 -2.48 -20.00
C ALA A 178 -10.05 -1.79 -19.12
N VAL A 179 -9.35 -2.55 -18.28
CA VAL A 179 -8.32 -2.05 -17.36
C VAL A 179 -6.94 -2.48 -17.84
N LYS A 180 -5.99 -1.55 -17.83
CA LYS A 180 -4.56 -1.86 -18.01
C LYS A 180 -3.93 -2.18 -16.67
N GLY A 181 -3.09 -3.22 -16.62
CA GLY A 181 -2.32 -3.54 -15.43
C GLY A 181 -1.31 -2.45 -15.09
N ALA A 182 -0.99 -2.30 -13.81
CA ALA A 182 0.10 -1.42 -13.39
C ALA A 182 1.40 -1.85 -14.11
N TYR A 183 2.12 -0.87 -14.66
CA TYR A 183 3.39 -1.07 -15.38
C TYR A 183 3.30 -1.86 -16.69
N GLN A 184 2.12 -2.09 -17.26
CA GLN A 184 2.01 -2.54 -18.65
C GLN A 184 2.30 -1.36 -19.58
N THR A 185 3.41 -1.44 -20.32
CA THR A 185 3.69 -0.49 -21.40
C THR A 185 2.60 -0.60 -22.47
N ALA A 186 2.21 0.55 -23.04
CA ALA A 186 1.39 0.54 -24.24
C ALA A 186 2.15 -0.25 -25.32
N LYS A 187 1.49 -1.26 -25.89
CA LYS A 187 1.95 -1.85 -27.16
C LYS A 187 1.93 -0.79 -28.26
#